data_AF-A0A4Q4QAT3-F1
#
_entry.id   AF-A0A4Q4QAT3-F1
#
_cell.length_a   1.000
_cell.length_b   1.000
_cell.length_c   1.000
_cell.angle_alpha   90.00
_cell.angle_beta   90.00
_cell.angle_gamma   90.00
#
_symmetry.space_group_name_H-M   'P 1'
#
loop_
_entity.id
_entity.type
_entity.pdbx_description
1 polymer ?
#
loop_
_entity_poly.entity_id
_entity_poly.type
_entity_poly.pdbx_seq_one_letter_code
_entity_poly.pdbx_strand_id
1 'polypeptide(L)'
;MSIVGLGGAGKTQLALRFAYTVRETMSAVSIFWMPALSMESYEQACVAVAAALHINQAETGEDNAKELVREHLNDYDILYGAEHALGIIDYLPESEKGMTIFTTRVQELAVSLTRGDVLELGSMSKPDATNFLEKSLIRKNLTEDCEAVEELLDELAFLPLAIAQAAAYLNINRTTITKYLRLLKHTEQDTISLISKEFRD
;
A
#
# COMPACT_ATOMS: atom_id res chain seq x y z
N MET A 1 -3.02 -11.05 9.09
CA MET A 1 -1.89 -10.12 8.95
C MET A 1 -2.28 -8.78 8.37
N SER A 2 -1.86 -7.68 9.01
CA SER A 2 -1.97 -6.31 8.49
C SER A 2 -0.60 -5.70 8.25
N ILE A 3 -0.38 -5.09 7.09
CA ILE A 3 0.81 -4.27 6.79
C ILE A 3 0.44 -2.81 7.01
N VAL A 4 1.08 -2.16 7.96
CA VAL A 4 0.85 -0.76 8.33
C VAL A 4 2.08 0.10 8.14
N GLY A 5 1.92 1.41 8.00
CA GLY A 5 3.03 2.33 7.81
C GLY A 5 2.64 3.59 7.04
N LEU A 6 3.56 4.55 6.95
CA LEU A 6 3.32 5.86 6.33
C LEU A 6 3.00 5.76 4.82
N GLY A 7 2.41 6.83 4.29
CA GLY A 7 2.25 6.99 2.84
C GLY A 7 3.60 6.89 2.13
N GLY A 8 3.67 6.14 1.03
CA GLY A 8 4.91 6.00 0.26
C GLY A 8 5.91 4.94 0.76
N ALA A 9 5.65 4.28 1.91
CA ALA A 9 6.52 3.23 2.47
C ALA A 9 6.55 1.90 1.67
N GLY A 10 5.70 1.74 0.66
CA GLY A 10 5.72 0.54 -0.21
C GLY A 10 4.88 -0.65 0.27
N LYS A 11 3.92 -0.46 1.18
CA LYS A 11 3.03 -1.53 1.69
C LYS A 11 2.35 -2.34 0.58
N THR A 12 1.78 -1.66 -0.40
CA THR A 12 1.13 -2.28 -1.57
C THR A 12 2.13 -3.09 -2.39
N GLN A 13 3.38 -2.65 -2.49
CA GLN A 13 4.43 -3.32 -3.26
C GLN A 13 4.91 -4.56 -2.52
N LEU A 14 4.97 -4.52 -1.19
CA LEU A 14 5.25 -5.68 -0.35
C LEU A 14 4.14 -6.73 -0.48
N ALA A 15 2.87 -6.32 -0.39
CA ALA A 15 1.73 -7.20 -0.58
C ALA A 15 1.71 -7.83 -1.98
N LEU A 16 1.99 -7.04 -3.03
CA LEU A 16 2.12 -7.54 -4.40
C LEU A 16 3.27 -8.55 -4.53
N ARG A 17 4.45 -8.25 -3.96
CA ARG A 17 5.58 -9.18 -3.99
C ARG A 17 5.23 -10.52 -3.33
N PHE A 18 4.56 -10.47 -2.18
CA PHE A 18 4.05 -11.65 -1.50
C PHE A 18 3.08 -12.44 -2.40
N ALA A 19 2.09 -11.78 -2.99
CA ALA A 19 1.14 -12.41 -3.90
C ALA A 19 1.82 -13.12 -5.08
N TYR A 20 2.81 -12.47 -5.70
CA TYR A 20 3.60 -13.10 -6.77
C TYR A 20 4.36 -14.33 -6.28
N THR A 21 4.98 -14.27 -5.10
CA THR A 21 5.69 -15.42 -4.52
C THR A 21 4.74 -16.58 -4.21
N VAL A 22 3.55 -16.31 -3.66
CA VAL A 22 2.53 -17.36 -3.43
C VAL A 22 2.12 -17.98 -4.76
N ARG A 23 1.85 -17.18 -5.79
CA ARG A 23 1.47 -17.69 -7.10
C ARG A 23 2.54 -18.58 -7.73
N GLU A 24 3.83 -18.26 -7.52
CA GLU A 24 4.96 -19.04 -8.06
C GLU A 24 5.22 -20.33 -7.28
N THR A 25 4.93 -20.34 -5.97
CA THR A 25 5.25 -21.47 -5.07
C THR A 25 4.06 -22.37 -4.76
N MET A 26 2.83 -21.87 -4.92
CA MET A 26 1.58 -22.54 -4.55
C MET A 26 0.53 -22.40 -5.67
N SER A 27 0.58 -23.30 -6.65
CA SER A 27 -0.32 -23.27 -7.82
C SER A 27 -1.79 -23.55 -7.50
N ALA A 28 -2.09 -24.10 -6.33
CA ALA A 28 -3.45 -24.43 -5.89
C ALA A 28 -4.19 -23.26 -5.19
N VAL A 29 -3.51 -22.13 -4.95
CA VAL A 29 -4.08 -20.98 -4.23
C VAL A 29 -4.62 -19.94 -5.20
N SER A 30 -5.87 -19.55 -5.02
CA SER A 30 -6.48 -18.41 -5.70
C SER A 30 -6.13 -17.11 -4.97
N ILE A 31 -5.79 -16.06 -5.72
CA ILE A 31 -5.42 -14.75 -5.18
C ILE A 31 -6.41 -13.71 -5.72
N PHE A 32 -7.06 -12.98 -4.82
CA PHE A 32 -7.99 -11.91 -5.14
C PHE A 32 -7.47 -10.57 -4.62
N TRP A 33 -7.41 -9.57 -5.49
CA TRP A 33 -7.01 -8.22 -5.11
C TRP A 33 -8.25 -7.35 -4.91
N MET A 34 -8.48 -6.91 -3.67
CA MET A 34 -9.72 -6.28 -3.25
C MET A 34 -9.45 -4.84 -2.77
N PRO A 35 -9.71 -3.81 -3.60
CA PRO A 35 -9.71 -2.42 -3.14
C PRO A 35 -10.75 -2.24 -2.03
N ALA A 36 -10.31 -1.73 -0.88
CA ALA A 36 -11.14 -1.46 0.30
C ALA A 36 -11.06 0.02 0.71
N LEU A 37 -11.09 0.92 -0.28
CA LEU A 37 -11.03 2.37 -0.05
C LEU A 37 -12.40 2.97 0.27
N SER A 38 -13.46 2.34 -0.25
CA SER A 38 -14.86 2.62 0.03
C SER A 38 -15.67 1.32 -0.09
N MET A 39 -16.87 1.30 0.49
CA MET A 39 -17.79 0.16 0.38
C MET A 39 -18.10 -0.16 -1.09
N GLU A 40 -18.36 0.85 -1.92
CA GLU A 40 -18.60 0.71 -3.35
C GLU A 40 -17.44 0.02 -4.09
N SER A 41 -16.20 0.45 -3.84
CA SER A 41 -15.02 -0.15 -4.49
C SER A 41 -14.82 -1.62 -4.09
N TYR A 42 -15.22 -1.96 -2.86
CA TYR A 42 -15.14 -3.31 -2.33
C TYR A 42 -16.25 -4.21 -2.91
N GLU A 43 -17.47 -3.70 -3.02
CA GLU A 43 -18.60 -4.41 -3.64
C GLU A 43 -18.33 -4.72 -5.11
N GLN A 44 -17.82 -3.75 -5.87
CA GLN A 44 -17.41 -3.96 -7.26
C GLN A 44 -16.34 -5.07 -7.37
N ALA A 45 -15.39 -5.11 -6.44
CA ALA A 45 -14.39 -6.17 -6.38
C ALA A 45 -15.02 -7.53 -6.04
N CYS A 46 -16.01 -7.58 -5.13
CA CYS A 46 -16.75 -8.80 -4.81
C CYS A 46 -17.52 -9.33 -6.01
N VAL A 47 -18.15 -8.46 -6.81
CA VAL A 47 -18.82 -8.87 -8.07
C VAL A 47 -17.82 -9.53 -9.03
N ALA A 48 -16.62 -8.97 -9.18
CA ALA A 48 -15.57 -9.54 -10.02
C ALA A 48 -15.08 -10.90 -9.49
N VAL A 49 -14.93 -11.06 -8.18
CA VAL A 49 -14.55 -12.33 -7.54
C VAL A 49 -15.66 -13.39 -7.71
N ALA A 50 -16.91 -13.02 -7.46
CA ALA A 50 -18.06 -13.93 -7.64
C ALA A 50 -18.13 -14.44 -9.08
N ALA A 51 -17.92 -13.57 -10.07
CA ALA A 51 -17.86 -13.97 -11.47
C ALA A 51 -16.68 -14.92 -11.76
N ALA A 52 -15.49 -14.64 -11.21
CA ALA A 52 -14.30 -15.49 -11.39
C ALA A 52 -14.43 -16.87 -10.73
N LEU A 53 -15.19 -16.96 -9.64
CA LEU A 53 -15.50 -18.21 -8.93
C LEU A 53 -16.76 -18.92 -9.44
N HIS A 54 -17.43 -18.37 -10.46
CA HIS A 54 -18.70 -18.88 -10.98
C HIS A 54 -19.81 -19.02 -9.91
N ILE A 55 -19.84 -18.11 -8.95
CA ILE A 55 -20.89 -18.06 -7.93
C ILE A 55 -22.17 -17.54 -8.56
N ASN A 56 -23.28 -18.27 -8.42
CA ASN A 56 -24.55 -17.90 -9.02
C ASN A 56 -25.17 -16.71 -8.26
N GLN A 57 -25.20 -15.55 -8.89
CA GLN A 57 -25.74 -14.30 -8.30
C GLN A 57 -27.26 -14.18 -8.48
N ALA A 58 -27.92 -15.11 -9.19
CA ALA A 58 -29.34 -15.00 -9.54
C ALA A 58 -30.32 -15.44 -8.43
N GLU A 59 -29.85 -16.18 -7.42
CA GLU A 59 -30.73 -16.76 -6.37
C GLU A 59 -30.93 -15.84 -5.16
N THR A 60 -30.04 -14.87 -4.96
CA THR A 60 -30.11 -13.83 -3.93
C THR A 60 -30.24 -12.50 -4.66
N GLY A 61 -31.41 -11.85 -4.59
CA GLY A 61 -31.72 -10.63 -5.37
C GLY A 61 -30.54 -9.65 -5.49
N GLU A 62 -30.33 -9.18 -6.72
CA GLU A 62 -29.29 -8.32 -7.35
C GLU A 62 -28.20 -7.56 -6.57
N ASP A 63 -28.04 -7.62 -5.25
CA ASP A 63 -27.25 -6.63 -4.51
C ASP A 63 -26.31 -7.19 -3.41
N ASN A 64 -25.98 -8.48 -3.45
CA ASN A 64 -25.25 -9.11 -2.34
C ASN A 64 -24.01 -9.96 -2.69
N ALA A 65 -23.26 -9.55 -3.71
CA ALA A 65 -22.01 -10.21 -4.07
C ALA A 65 -21.01 -10.34 -2.90
N LYS A 66 -20.99 -9.35 -1.99
CA LYS A 66 -20.14 -9.36 -0.79
C LYS A 66 -20.48 -10.49 0.20
N GLU A 67 -21.76 -10.76 0.45
CA GLU A 67 -22.18 -11.87 1.31
C GLU A 67 -21.92 -13.22 0.63
N LEU A 68 -22.23 -13.33 -0.67
CA LEU A 68 -21.97 -14.56 -1.42
C LEU A 68 -20.48 -14.93 -1.44
N VAL A 69 -19.61 -13.95 -1.67
CA VAL A 69 -18.15 -14.16 -1.65
C VAL A 69 -17.69 -14.53 -0.25
N ARG A 70 -18.21 -13.86 0.80
CA ARG A 70 -17.90 -14.20 2.19
C ARG A 70 -18.30 -15.65 2.51
N GLU A 71 -19.53 -16.04 2.22
CA GLU A 71 -20.04 -17.39 2.50
C GLU A 71 -19.28 -18.46 1.74
N HIS A 72 -18.94 -18.21 0.47
CA HIS A 72 -18.19 -19.16 -0.35
C HIS A 72 -16.75 -19.37 0.14
N LEU A 73 -16.14 -18.34 0.73
CA LEU A 73 -14.76 -18.37 1.23
C LEU A 73 -14.66 -18.68 2.73
N ASN A 74 -15.77 -18.70 3.46
CA ASN A 74 -15.83 -19.06 4.88
C ASN A 74 -15.72 -20.57 5.09
N ASP A 75 -15.13 -20.97 6.21
CA ASP A 75 -15.35 -22.31 6.74
C ASP A 75 -16.71 -22.37 7.45
N TYR A 76 -17.49 -23.42 7.16
CA TYR A 76 -18.87 -23.60 7.64
C TYR A 76 -19.05 -23.53 9.17
N ASP A 77 -17.98 -23.69 9.96
CA ASP A 77 -18.01 -23.67 11.42
C ASP A 77 -17.82 -22.28 12.06
N ILE A 78 -17.56 -21.23 11.26
CA ILE A 78 -17.29 -19.87 11.77
C ILE A 78 -18.38 -18.90 11.29
N LEU A 79 -19.61 -19.12 11.78
CA LEU A 79 -20.75 -18.23 11.55
C LEU A 79 -21.02 -17.39 12.80
N TYR A 80 -20.18 -16.39 13.04
CA TYR A 80 -20.58 -15.29 13.93
C TYR A 80 -21.50 -14.34 13.14
N GLY A 81 -22.76 -14.32 13.54
CA GLY A 81 -23.73 -13.30 13.12
C GLY A 81 -23.30 -11.96 13.70
N ALA A 82 -22.89 -11.03 12.83
CA ALA A 82 -22.59 -9.66 13.22
C ALA A 82 -23.89 -8.85 13.25
N GLU A 83 -24.51 -8.78 14.42
CA GLU A 83 -25.53 -7.76 14.69
C GLU A 83 -24.81 -6.42 14.91
N HIS A 84 -24.73 -5.64 13.82
CA HIS A 84 -24.41 -4.21 13.74
C HIS A 84 -22.94 -3.76 13.87
N ALA A 85 -22.24 -3.78 12.74
CA ALA A 85 -21.63 -2.62 12.09
C ALA A 85 -21.64 -2.90 10.56
N LEU A 86 -21.80 -1.89 9.69
CA LEU A 86 -21.88 -2.08 8.23
C LEU A 86 -20.53 -1.71 7.57
N GLY A 87 -19.43 -2.20 8.13
CA GLY A 87 -18.10 -1.97 7.58
C GLY A 87 -17.70 -3.06 6.59
N ILE A 88 -16.67 -2.80 5.77
CA ILE A 88 -16.07 -3.83 4.89
C ILE A 88 -15.61 -5.05 5.71
N ILE A 89 -15.21 -4.83 6.97
CA ILE A 89 -14.68 -5.84 7.88
C ILE A 89 -15.69 -6.97 8.10
N ASP A 90 -16.97 -6.63 8.20
CA ASP A 90 -18.06 -7.57 8.48
C ASP A 90 -18.33 -8.52 7.30
N TYR A 91 -17.83 -8.18 6.10
CA TYR A 91 -17.95 -8.98 4.88
C TYR A 91 -16.68 -9.78 4.56
N LEU A 92 -15.66 -9.75 5.42
CA LEU A 92 -14.45 -10.51 5.19
C LEU A 92 -14.66 -11.99 5.54
N PRO A 93 -14.04 -12.91 4.78
CA PRO A 93 -14.13 -14.31 5.09
C PRO A 93 -13.24 -14.70 6.29
N GLU A 94 -13.76 -15.58 7.13
CA GLU A 94 -13.07 -16.28 8.20
C GLU A 94 -12.89 -17.75 7.80
N SER A 95 -11.64 -18.14 7.53
CA SER A 95 -11.28 -19.52 7.15
C SER A 95 -9.85 -19.84 7.57
N GLU A 96 -9.62 -21.08 8.01
CA GLU A 96 -8.28 -21.61 8.29
C GLU A 96 -7.56 -22.06 7.01
N LYS A 97 -8.28 -22.19 5.89
CA LYS A 97 -7.75 -22.62 4.59
C LYS A 97 -7.23 -21.46 3.74
N GLY A 98 -7.44 -20.22 4.19
CA GLY A 98 -7.08 -19.01 3.48
C GLY A 98 -6.33 -18.02 4.36
N MET A 99 -5.90 -16.92 3.75
CA MET A 99 -5.29 -15.81 4.47
C MET A 99 -5.68 -14.48 3.82
N THR A 100 -6.09 -13.52 4.65
CA THR A 100 -6.32 -12.14 4.25
C THR A 100 -5.17 -11.26 4.72
N ILE A 101 -4.62 -10.46 3.80
CA ILE A 101 -3.59 -9.46 4.09
C ILE A 101 -4.16 -8.07 3.86
N PHE A 102 -4.09 -7.22 4.87
CA PHE A 102 -4.49 -5.82 4.77
C PHE A 102 -3.30 -4.92 4.51
N THR A 103 -3.52 -3.83 3.78
CA THR A 103 -2.57 -2.71 3.74
C THR A 103 -3.29 -1.45 4.20
N THR A 104 -2.77 -0.78 5.23
CA THR A 104 -3.41 0.41 5.80
C THR A 104 -2.37 1.43 6.25
N ARG A 105 -2.76 2.70 6.31
CA ARG A 105 -1.95 3.77 6.94
C ARG A 105 -2.36 4.01 8.39
N VAL A 106 -3.46 3.40 8.84
CA VAL A 106 -4.08 3.65 10.13
C VAL A 106 -3.73 2.52 11.09
N GLN A 107 -2.93 2.83 12.12
CA GLN A 107 -2.45 1.86 13.11
C GLN A 107 -3.60 1.17 13.84
N GLU A 108 -4.61 1.94 14.26
CA GLU A 108 -5.77 1.42 14.98
C GLU A 108 -6.52 0.35 14.17
N LEU A 109 -6.69 0.57 12.86
CA LEU A 109 -7.32 -0.40 11.96
C LEU A 109 -6.47 -1.67 11.81
N ALA A 110 -5.14 -1.55 11.71
CA ALA A 110 -4.27 -2.72 11.60
C ALA A 110 -4.41 -3.64 12.82
N VAL A 111 -4.43 -3.05 14.02
CA VAL A 111 -4.56 -3.79 15.28
C VAL A 111 -5.95 -4.40 15.41
N SER A 112 -7.02 -3.66 15.11
CA SER A 112 -8.39 -4.16 15.24
C SER A 112 -8.70 -5.29 14.27
N LEU A 113 -8.22 -5.22 13.02
CA LEU A 113 -8.47 -6.21 11.97
C LEU A 113 -7.83 -7.57 12.24
N THR A 114 -6.66 -7.57 12.89
CA THR A 114 -5.79 -8.77 12.91
C THR A 114 -5.34 -9.20 14.29
N ARG A 115 -6.02 -8.70 15.34
CA ARG A 115 -5.79 -9.07 16.76
C ARG A 115 -4.31 -9.05 17.15
N GLY A 116 -3.54 -8.10 16.58
CA GLY A 116 -2.12 -7.92 16.86
C GLY A 116 -1.14 -8.53 15.84
N ASP A 117 -1.59 -9.27 14.83
CA ASP A 117 -0.74 -9.75 13.73
C ASP A 117 -0.45 -8.62 12.71
N VAL A 118 0.39 -7.67 13.14
CA VAL A 118 0.69 -6.42 12.45
C VAL A 118 2.17 -6.34 12.09
N LEU A 119 2.45 -6.14 10.80
CA LEU A 119 3.76 -5.78 10.28
C LEU A 119 3.84 -4.27 10.06
N GLU A 120 4.60 -3.58 10.90
CA GLU A 120 4.92 -2.18 10.71
C GLU A 120 6.04 -2.02 9.66
N LEU A 121 5.69 -1.42 8.53
CA LEU A 121 6.60 -1.13 7.43
C LEU A 121 7.05 0.33 7.52
N GLY A 122 8.26 0.51 8.03
CA GLY A 122 8.96 1.79 8.10
C GLY A 122 9.55 2.25 6.76
N SER A 123 10.36 3.30 6.84
CA SER A 123 11.20 3.75 5.73
C SER A 123 12.30 2.72 5.40
N MET A 124 12.92 2.87 4.24
CA MET A 124 14.01 1.98 3.82
C MET A 124 15.23 2.18 4.72
N SER A 125 16.01 1.11 4.91
CA SER A 125 17.35 1.26 5.48
C SER A 125 18.20 2.14 4.57
N LYS A 126 19.19 2.85 5.13
CA LYS A 126 20.14 3.65 4.32
C LYS A 126 20.76 2.84 3.17
N PRO A 127 21.29 1.62 3.39
CA PRO A 127 21.82 0.79 2.29
C PRO A 127 20.78 0.47 1.20
N ASP A 128 19.55 0.11 1.59
CA ASP A 128 18.50 -0.22 0.62
C ASP A 128 18.04 1.01 -0.15
N ALA A 129 17.94 2.17 0.51
CA ALA A 129 17.55 3.43 -0.10
C ALA A 129 18.59 3.91 -1.12
N THR A 130 19.88 3.83 -0.78
CA THR A 130 20.98 4.14 -1.70
C THR A 130 20.96 3.21 -2.91
N ASN A 131 20.83 1.90 -2.69
CA ASN A 131 20.74 0.92 -3.77
C ASN A 131 19.52 1.16 -4.65
N PHE A 132 18.38 1.51 -4.05
CA PHE A 132 17.16 1.81 -4.78
C PHE A 132 17.30 3.07 -5.64
N LEU A 133 17.81 4.17 -5.07
CA LEU A 133 18.11 5.39 -5.83
C LEU A 133 19.06 5.11 -7.00
N GLU A 134 20.17 4.41 -6.74
CA GLU A 134 21.15 4.05 -7.76
C GLU A 134 20.48 3.26 -8.90
N LYS A 135 19.67 2.24 -8.58
CA LYS A 135 18.93 1.44 -9.58
C LYS A 135 17.92 2.26 -10.35
N SER A 136 17.22 3.20 -9.70
CA SER A 136 16.22 4.07 -10.33
C SER A 136 16.81 5.14 -11.27
N LEU A 137 18.08 5.48 -11.12
CA LEU A 137 18.75 6.47 -11.98
C LEU A 137 19.28 5.85 -13.27
N ILE A 138 19.10 6.55 -14.40
CA ILE A 138 19.71 6.16 -15.69
C ILE A 138 21.21 6.47 -15.69
N ARG A 139 21.59 7.63 -15.13
CA ARG A 139 22.98 8.09 -15.04
C ARG A 139 23.57 7.70 -13.68
N LYS A 140 24.33 6.60 -13.65
CA LYS A 140 24.92 6.05 -12.40
C LYS A 140 26.00 6.95 -11.79
N ASN A 141 26.66 7.78 -12.59
CA ASN A 141 27.66 8.72 -12.09
C ASN A 141 27.07 9.81 -11.17
N LEU A 142 25.73 9.98 -11.13
CA LEU A 142 25.09 10.91 -10.20
C LEU A 142 25.21 10.46 -8.73
N THR A 143 25.49 9.19 -8.47
CA THR A 143 25.64 8.65 -7.11
C THR A 143 27.10 8.54 -6.66
N GLU A 144 28.05 9.12 -7.41
CA GLU A 144 29.47 9.18 -7.03
C GLU A 144 29.73 10.15 -5.87
N ASP A 145 28.89 11.20 -5.75
CA ASP A 145 28.93 12.14 -4.63
C ASP A 145 28.14 11.58 -3.45
N CYS A 146 28.83 10.86 -2.56
CA CYS A 146 28.23 10.21 -1.40
C CYS A 146 27.53 11.21 -0.46
N GLU A 147 28.08 12.42 -0.29
CA GLU A 147 27.49 13.43 0.59
C GLU A 147 26.16 13.95 0.02
N ALA A 148 26.14 14.28 -1.27
CA ALA A 148 24.90 14.74 -1.93
C ALA A 148 23.83 13.64 -1.98
N VAL A 149 24.23 12.37 -2.13
CA VAL A 149 23.30 11.22 -2.07
C VAL A 149 22.71 11.07 -0.68
N GLU A 150 23.54 11.13 0.37
CA GLU A 150 23.09 11.02 1.76
C GLU A 150 22.12 12.15 2.10
N GLU A 151 22.48 13.40 1.79
CA GLU A 151 21.63 14.56 1.99
C GLU A 151 20.28 14.40 1.27
N LEU A 152 20.29 13.95 0.01
CA LEU A 152 19.05 13.70 -0.73
C LEU A 152 18.17 12.63 -0.05
N LEU A 153 18.74 11.53 0.42
CA LEU A 153 17.96 10.46 1.03
C LEU A 153 17.36 10.86 2.38
N ASP A 154 18.09 11.68 3.16
CA ASP A 154 17.59 12.28 4.40
C ASP A 154 16.39 13.20 4.13
N GLU A 155 16.50 14.10 3.15
CA GLU A 155 15.40 15.01 2.76
C GLU A 155 14.17 14.24 2.25
N LEU A 156 14.38 13.07 1.63
CA LEU A 156 13.30 12.17 1.17
C LEU A 156 12.80 11.21 2.25
N ALA A 157 13.27 11.35 3.49
CA ALA A 157 12.93 10.53 4.65
C ALA A 157 13.08 9.02 4.40
N PHE A 158 13.98 8.63 3.49
CA PHE A 158 14.16 7.25 3.04
C PHE A 158 12.88 6.56 2.55
N LEU A 159 11.88 7.33 2.08
CA LEU A 159 10.62 6.78 1.58
C LEU A 159 10.76 6.30 0.12
N PRO A 160 10.44 5.03 -0.20
CA PRO A 160 10.57 4.50 -1.56
C PRO A 160 9.87 5.36 -2.62
N LEU A 161 8.66 5.84 -2.34
CA LEU A 161 7.92 6.67 -3.30
C LEU A 161 8.63 8.00 -3.58
N ALA A 162 9.14 8.66 -2.54
CA ALA A 162 9.85 9.93 -2.66
C ALA A 162 11.15 9.75 -3.45
N ILE A 163 11.90 8.67 -3.17
CA ILE A 163 13.11 8.29 -3.92
C ILE A 163 12.80 8.05 -5.41
N ALA A 164 11.74 7.29 -5.70
CA ALA A 164 11.35 7.01 -7.08
C ALA A 164 10.94 8.29 -7.85
N GLN A 165 10.24 9.21 -7.19
CA GLN A 165 9.85 10.49 -7.75
C GLN A 165 11.06 11.41 -8.00
N ALA A 166 11.98 11.50 -7.05
CA ALA A 166 13.22 12.26 -7.21
C ALA A 166 14.07 11.68 -8.36
N ALA A 167 14.25 10.37 -8.40
CA ALA A 167 14.97 9.70 -9.49
C ALA A 167 14.32 9.96 -10.86
N ALA A 168 12.98 9.88 -10.95
CA ALA A 168 12.25 10.21 -12.17
C ALA A 168 12.50 11.67 -12.61
N TYR A 169 12.45 12.62 -11.69
CA TYR A 169 12.75 14.02 -11.96
C TYR A 169 14.19 14.21 -12.46
N LEU A 170 15.17 13.58 -11.80
CA LEU A 170 16.60 13.63 -12.18
C LEU A 170 16.84 13.06 -13.58
N ASN A 171 16.13 11.98 -13.92
CA ASN A 171 16.19 11.35 -15.24
C ASN A 171 15.59 12.23 -16.33
N ILE A 172 14.38 12.76 -16.11
CA ILE A 172 13.64 13.58 -17.09
C ILE A 172 14.36 14.91 -17.36
N ASN A 173 14.74 15.63 -16.30
CA ASN A 173 15.30 16.98 -16.41
C ASN A 173 16.81 16.99 -16.67
N ARG A 174 17.45 15.81 -16.73
CA ARG A 174 18.90 15.64 -16.88
C ARG A 174 19.73 16.50 -15.92
N THR A 175 19.23 16.75 -14.72
CA THR A 175 19.88 17.61 -13.70
C THR A 175 20.73 16.81 -12.71
N THR A 176 21.50 17.48 -11.85
CA THR A 176 22.28 16.85 -10.77
C THR A 176 21.49 16.76 -9.48
N ILE A 177 21.92 15.88 -8.57
CA ILE A 177 21.36 15.76 -7.21
C ILE A 177 21.45 17.10 -6.47
N THR A 178 22.62 17.75 -6.49
CA THR A 178 22.84 19.06 -5.85
C THR A 178 21.88 20.14 -6.35
N LYS A 179 21.59 20.16 -7.65
CA LYS A 179 20.65 21.15 -8.21
C LYS A 179 19.20 20.82 -7.83
N TYR A 180 18.83 19.54 -7.76
CA TYR A 180 17.53 19.12 -7.27
C TYR A 180 17.33 19.46 -5.78
N LEU A 181 18.33 19.20 -4.94
CA LEU A 181 18.33 19.57 -3.52
C LEU A 181 18.09 21.07 -3.30
N ARG A 182 18.74 21.93 -4.10
CA ARG A 182 18.48 23.39 -4.05
C ARG A 182 17.04 23.76 -4.38
N LEU A 183 16.43 23.08 -5.36
CA LEU A 183 15.03 23.31 -5.73
C LEU A 183 14.07 22.85 -4.63
N LEU A 184 14.35 21.70 -4.01
CA LEU A 184 13.53 21.16 -2.92
C LEU A 184 13.52 22.14 -1.73
N LYS A 185 14.70 22.58 -1.29
CA LYS A 185 14.86 23.51 -0.17
C LYS A 185 14.25 24.88 -0.42
N HIS A 186 14.35 25.40 -1.64
CA HIS A 186 13.70 26.67 -1.98
C HIS A 186 12.18 26.56 -1.92
N THR A 187 11.63 25.44 -2.41
CA THR A 187 10.18 25.19 -2.39
C THR A 187 9.65 25.09 -0.95
N GLU A 188 10.39 24.44 -0.05
CA GLU A 188 10.03 24.34 1.37
C GLU A 188 10.07 25.70 2.08
N GLN A 189 11.08 26.52 1.80
CA GLN A 189 11.15 27.87 2.35
C GLN A 189 9.97 28.73 1.87
N ASP A 190 9.59 28.61 0.59
CA ASP A 190 8.44 29.31 0.03
C ASP A 190 7.13 28.83 0.66
N THR A 191 6.90 27.52 0.81
CA THR A 191 5.68 26.98 1.45
C THR A 191 5.58 27.31 2.93
N ILE A 192 6.68 27.22 3.70
CA ILE A 192 6.71 27.65 5.10
C ILE A 192 6.41 29.15 5.21
N SER A 193 6.93 29.97 4.29
CA SER A 193 6.64 31.41 4.28
C SER A 193 5.16 31.71 4.01
N LEU A 194 4.50 30.95 3.13
CA LEU A 194 3.08 31.08 2.82
C LEU A 194 2.21 30.65 4.00
N ILE A 195 2.49 29.48 4.58
CA ILE A 195 1.79 28.94 5.74
C ILE A 195 1.94 29.88 6.95
N SER A 196 3.13 30.43 7.19
CA SER A 196 3.38 31.37 8.31
C SER A 196 2.69 32.73 8.16
N LYS A 197 2.31 33.13 6.93
CA LYS A 197 1.51 34.33 6.67
C LYS A 197 0.03 34.07 6.93
N GLU A 198 -0.49 32.90 6.58
CA GLU A 198 -1.90 32.53 6.82
C GLU A 198 -2.23 32.39 8.31
N PHE A 199 -1.24 32.07 9.17
CA PHE A 199 -1.44 31.98 10.62
C PHE A 199 -1.28 33.32 11.38
N ARG A 200 -1.09 34.46 10.68
CA ARG A 200 -0.99 35.80 11.31
C ARG A 200 -2.24 36.66 11.14
N ASP A 201 -3.32 36.11 10.59
CA ASP A 201 -4.67 36.70 10.56
C ASP A 201 -5.66 35.83 11.35
#